data_AF-A0A1J3HY55-F1
#
_entry.id   AF-A0A1J3HY55-F1
#
_cell.length_a   1.000
_cell.length_b   1.000
_cell.length_c   1.000
_cell.angle_alpha   90.00
_cell.angle_beta   90.00
_cell.angle_gamma   90.00
#
_symmetry.space_group_name_H-M   'P 1'
#
loop_
_entity.id
_entity.type
_entity.pdbx_description
1 polymer ?
#
loop_
_entity_poly.entity_id
_entity_poly.type
_entity_poly.pdbx_seq_one_letter_code
_entity_poly.pdbx_strand_id
1 'polypeptide(L)'
;QRKDRSLDRRKRMMITLDAAFGMEYLHMKNIVHFDLKCDNLLVNLRDPQRPICKVGDFGLSRIKRNTLVSGGVRGTLPWMAPELLNGSSNR
;
A
#
# COMPACT_ATOMS: atom_id res chain seq x y z
N GLN A 1 24.72 4.06 -18.16
CA GLN A 1 23.49 4.01 -18.99
C GLN A 1 22.44 3.16 -18.26
N ARG A 2 21.41 3.77 -17.69
CA ARG A 2 20.27 3.03 -17.12
C ARG A 2 19.46 2.51 -18.31
N LYS A 3 19.66 1.23 -18.69
CA LYS A 3 18.76 0.56 -19.64
C LYS A 3 17.35 0.74 -19.09
N ASP A 4 16.47 1.28 -19.92
CA ASP A 4 15.05 1.42 -19.65
C ASP A 4 14.46 0.02 -19.45
N ARG A 5 14.50 -0.48 -18.20
CA ARG A 5 13.96 -1.78 -17.81
C ARG A 5 12.50 -1.57 -17.50
N SER A 6 11.71 -1.30 -18.54
CA SER A 6 10.26 -1.30 -18.37
C SER A 6 9.83 -2.67 -17.85
N LEU A 7 8.97 -2.68 -16.83
CA LEU A 7 8.39 -3.91 -16.31
C LEU A 7 7.35 -4.40 -17.32
N ASP A 8 7.58 -5.60 -17.87
CA ASP A 8 6.59 -6.23 -18.73
C ASP A 8 5.24 -6.42 -18.00
N ARG A 9 4.16 -6.62 -18.77
CA ARG A 9 2.80 -6.73 -18.20
C ARG A 9 2.69 -7.87 -17.19
N ARG A 10 3.38 -8.99 -17.42
CA ARG A 10 3.35 -10.16 -16.52
C ARG A 10 3.99 -9.83 -15.17
N LYS A 11 5.16 -9.17 -15.18
CA LYS A 11 5.86 -8.71 -13.97
C LYS A 11 5.02 -7.72 -13.17
N ARG A 12 4.38 -6.76 -13.83
CA ARG A 12 3.46 -5.81 -13.19
C ARG A 12 2.32 -6.54 -12.48
N MET A 13 1.65 -7.48 -13.16
CA MET A 13 0.57 -8.25 -12.54
C MET A 13 1.04 -9.06 -11.32
N MET A 14 2.21 -9.70 -11.38
CA MET A 14 2.74 -10.45 -10.24
C MET A 14 3.05 -9.54 -9.04
N ILE A 15 3.63 -8.36 -9.28
CA ILE A 15 3.92 -7.38 -8.22
C ILE A 15 2.62 -6.88 -7.58
N THR A 16 1.62 -6.52 -8.40
CA THR A 16 0.32 -6.04 -7.89
C THR A 16 -0.42 -7.12 -7.13
N LEU A 17 -0.36 -8.38 -7.57
CA LEU A 17 -0.95 -9.52 -6.84
C LEU A 17 -0.29 -9.73 -5.48
N ASP A 18 1.04 -9.75 -5.41
CA ASP A 18 1.76 -9.86 -4.15
C ASP A 18 1.40 -8.71 -3.18
N ALA A 19 1.29 -7.47 -3.68
CA ALA A 19 0.85 -6.32 -2.89
C ALA A 19 -0.60 -6.48 -2.39
N ALA A 20 -1.50 -6.96 -3.24
CA ALA A 20 -2.90 -7.21 -2.89
C ALA A 20 -3.03 -8.28 -1.80
N PHE A 21 -2.30 -9.40 -1.92
CA PHE A 21 -2.27 -10.43 -0.87
C PHE A 21 -1.70 -9.90 0.45
N GLY A 22 -0.66 -9.06 0.38
CA GLY A 22 -0.13 -8.38 1.57
C GLY A 22 -1.19 -7.51 2.25
N MET A 23 -1.92 -6.70 1.49
CA MET A 23 -2.99 -5.86 2.01
C MET A 23 -4.19 -6.66 2.54
N GLU A 24 -4.57 -7.75 1.87
CA GLU A 24 -5.60 -8.67 2.33
C GLU A 24 -5.25 -9.24 3.70
N TYR A 25 -4.01 -9.71 3.88
CA TYR A 25 -3.53 -10.20 5.17
C TYR A 25 -3.64 -9.12 6.27
N LEU A 26 -3.23 -7.88 5.98
CA LEU A 26 -3.34 -6.78 6.94
C LEU A 26 -4.80 -6.52 7.34
N HIS A 27 -5.70 -6.47 6.36
CA HIS A 27 -7.13 -6.26 6.61
C HIS A 27 -7.74 -7.39 7.43
N MET A 28 -7.35 -8.65 7.20
CA MET A 28 -7.75 -9.80 8.05
C MET A 28 -7.27 -9.67 9.50
N LYS A 29 -6.16 -8.96 9.73
CA LYS A 29 -5.63 -8.65 11.06
C LYS A 29 -6.16 -7.33 11.64
N ASN A 30 -7.19 -6.75 11.02
CA ASN A 30 -7.72 -5.44 11.37
C ASN A 30 -6.67 -4.32 11.31
N ILE A 31 -5.66 -4.41 10.45
CA ILE A 31 -4.64 -3.38 10.28
C ILE A 31 -4.97 -2.54 9.04
N VAL A 32 -5.04 -1.22 9.21
CA VAL A 32 -5.14 -0.26 8.11
C VAL A 32 -3.78 0.39 7.90
N HIS A 33 -3.25 0.35 6.67
CA HIS A 33 -1.90 0.83 6.35
C HIS A 33 -1.77 2.36 6.33
N PHE A 34 -2.79 3.06 5.83
CA PHE A 34 -2.87 4.52 5.59
C PHE A 34 -1.88 5.16 4.62
N ASP A 35 -0.78 4.50 4.26
CA ASP A 35 0.19 5.06 3.31
C ASP A 35 0.55 4.08 2.19
N LEU A 36 -0.45 3.44 1.58
CA LEU A 36 -0.21 2.52 0.46
C LEU A 36 0.11 3.30 -0.81
N LYS A 37 1.36 3.20 -1.28
CA LYS A 37 1.88 3.85 -2.48
C LYS A 37 3.05 3.04 -3.05
N CYS A 38 3.49 3.35 -4.27
CA CYS A 38 4.57 2.64 -4.94
C CYS A 38 5.89 2.69 -4.16
N ASP A 39 6.20 3.79 -3.48
CA ASP A 39 7.39 3.95 -2.62
C ASP A 39 7.43 2.94 -1.47
N ASN A 40 6.26 2.49 -1.02
CA ASN A 40 6.09 1.55 0.09
C ASN A 40 5.92 0.09 -0.38
N LEU A 41 6.15 -0.17 -1.67
CA LEU A 41 6.20 -1.52 -2.25
C LEU A 41 7.65 -1.93 -2.48
N LEU A 42 8.15 -2.83 -1.63
CA LEU A 42 9.51 -3.35 -1.73
C LEU A 42 9.56 -4.49 -2.75
N VAL A 43 10.21 -4.24 -3.88
CA VAL A 43 10.29 -5.20 -4.99
C VAL A 43 11.68 -5.81 -5.11
N ASN A 44 11.77 -7.13 -5.05
CA ASN A 44 12.95 -7.90 -5.39
C ASN A 44 12.85 -8.40 -6.84
N LEU A 45 13.76 -7.92 -7.69
CA LEU A 45 13.87 -8.29 -9.11
C LEU A 45 15.08 -9.18 -9.41
N ARG A 46 15.68 -9.82 -8.40
CA ARG A 46 16.82 -10.74 -8.60
C ARG A 46 16.47 -11.90 -9.52
N ASP A 47 15.26 -12.44 -9.40
CA ASP A 47 14.72 -13.44 -10.31
C ASP A 47 14.02 -12.74 -11.50
N PRO A 48 14.51 -12.91 -12.74
CA PRO A 48 13.89 -12.33 -13.93
C PRO A 48 12.47 -12.87 -14.24
N GLN A 49 12.12 -14.05 -13.73
CA GLN A 49 10.85 -14.72 -13.98
C GLN A 49 9.83 -14.51 -12.87
N ARG A 50 10.25 -14.42 -11.60
CA ARG A 50 9.38 -14.21 -10.43
C ARG A 50 9.83 -12.99 -9.62
N PRO A 51 9.37 -11.78 -9.95
CA PRO A 51 9.55 -10.64 -9.05
C PRO A 51 8.80 -10.92 -7.75
N ILE A 52 9.34 -10.51 -6.61
CA ILE A 52 8.66 -10.62 -5.31
C ILE A 52 8.38 -9.21 -4.81
N CYS A 53 7.13 -8.93 -4.46
CA CYS A 53 6.74 -7.66 -3.85
C CYS A 53 6.29 -7.84 -2.40
N LYS A 54 6.65 -6.90 -1.53
CA LYS A 54 6.18 -6.86 -0.14
C LYS A 54 5.72 -5.44 0.21
N VAL A 55 4.60 -5.35 0.91
CA VAL A 55 4.13 -4.09 1.49
C VAL A 55 5.04 -3.73 2.67
N GLY A 56 5.56 -2.51 2.68
CA GLY A 56 6.45 -1.98 3.72
C GLY A 56 5.98 -0.61 4.22
N ASP A 57 6.74 -0.05 5.17
CA ASP A 57 6.48 1.22 5.84
C ASP A 57 5.13 1.31 6.58
N PHE A 58 5.13 0.80 7.81
CA PHE A 58 3.95 0.77 8.67
C PHE A 58 3.85 1.99 9.60
N GLY A 59 4.62 3.08 9.37
CA GLY A 59 4.69 4.21 10.28
C GLY A 59 3.33 4.89 10.57
N LEU A 60 2.45 4.89 9.57
CA LEU A 60 1.09 5.44 9.69
C LEU A 60 0.01 4.39 9.99
N SER A 61 0.39 3.11 10.08
CA SER A 61 -0.56 2.01 10.23
C SER A 61 -1.27 2.04 11.59
N ARG A 62 -2.51 1.54 11.64
CA ARG A 62 -3.28 1.39 12.89
C ARG A 62 -4.10 0.11 12.91
N ILE A 63 -4.35 -0.41 14.11
CA ILE A 63 -5.33 -1.46 14.34
C ILE A 63 -6.73 -0.84 14.43
N LYS A 64 -7.62 -1.24 13.53
CA LYS A 64 -9.05 -0.88 13.54
C LYS A 64 -9.74 -1.57 14.71
N ARG A 65 -10.37 -0.79 15.59
CA ARG A 65 -11.24 -1.29 16.67
C ARG A 65 -12.69 -1.04 16.28
N ASN A 66 -13.43 -2.12 15.98
CA ASN A 66 -14.88 -2.32 15.78
C ASN A 66 -15.76 -1.30 15.04
N THR A 67 -15.44 -0.02 14.93
CA THR A 67 -16.32 0.97 14.30
C THR A 67 -15.57 1.92 13.37
N LEU A 68 -14.43 2.49 13.78
CA LEU A 68 -13.66 3.43 12.94
C LEU A 68 -12.18 3.41 13.33
N VAL A 69 -11.28 3.72 12.39
CA VAL A 69 -9.97 4.22 12.78
C VAL A 69 -10.09 5.73 12.92
N SER A 70 -10.08 6.23 14.15
CA SER A 70 -10.04 7.68 14.38
C SER A 70 -8.62 8.24 14.19
N GLY A 71 -8.55 9.53 13.85
CA GLY A 71 -7.33 10.33 13.97
C GLY A 71 -6.89 11.09 12.73
N GLY A 72 -7.81 11.71 12.00
CA GLY A 72 -7.52 12.80 11.08
C GLY A 72 -6.84 12.43 9.76
N VAL A 73 -6.58 13.48 8.98
CA VAL A 73 -5.94 13.44 7.65
C VAL A 73 -4.53 12.86 7.77
N ARG A 74 -4.26 11.74 7.09
CA ARG A 74 -2.94 11.08 7.06
C ARG A 74 -2.75 10.29 5.77
N GLY A 75 -1.49 10.09 5.40
CA GLY A 75 -1.09 9.45 4.16
C GLY A 75 -0.52 10.47 3.18
N THR A 76 -0.14 10.00 2.01
CA THR A 76 0.44 10.84 0.97
C THR A 76 -0.65 11.31 -0.01
N LEU A 77 -0.86 12.63 -0.12
CA LEU A 77 -2.04 13.24 -0.76
C LEU A 77 -2.53 12.59 -2.07
N PRO A 78 -1.68 12.32 -3.09
CA PRO A 78 -2.15 11.70 -4.34
C PRO A 78 -2.73 10.28 -4.20
N TRP A 79 -2.40 9.58 -3.11
CA TRP A 79 -2.80 8.20 -2.83
C TRP A 79 -3.88 8.12 -1.75
N MET A 80 -4.28 9.24 -1.15
CA MET A 80 -5.29 9.27 -0.11
C MET A 80 -6.69 9.06 -0.70
N ALA A 81 -7.49 8.26 0.01
CA ALA A 81 -8.89 8.09 -0.31
C ALA A 81 -9.69 9.38 0.01
N PRO A 82 -10.73 9.74 -0.76
CA PRO A 82 -11.43 11.01 -0.64
C PRO A 82 -12.09 11.23 0.73
N GLU A 83 -12.54 10.17 1.39
CA GLU A 83 -13.10 10.22 2.75
C GLU A 83 -12.09 10.69 3.81
N LEU A 84 -10.78 10.58 3.53
CA LEU A 84 -9.72 11.10 4.40
C LEU A 84 -9.44 12.58 4.17
N LEU A 85 -9.87 13.14 3.03
CA LEU A 85 -9.71 14.55 2.67
C LEU A 85 -10.91 15.37 3.16
N ASN A 86 -12.10 14.78 3.14
CA ASN A 86 -13.33 15.37 3.63
C ASN A 86 -13.45 15.20 5.15
N GLY A 87 -12.46 15.70 5.89
CA GLY A 87 -12.51 15.83 7.33
C GLY A 87 -13.61 16.82 7.73
N SER A 88 -14.87 16.37 7.65
CA SER A 88 -15.97 16.95 8.40
C SER A 88 -15.49 17.00 9.84
N SER A 89 -15.11 18.20 10.25
CA SER A 89 -14.86 18.53 11.64
C SER A 89 -16.20 18.45 12.35
N ASN A 90 -16.68 17.24 12.65
CA ASN A 90 -17.56 17.08 13.79
C ASN A 90 -16.65 17.22 15.02
N ARG A 91 -16.45 18.50 15.39
CA ARG A 91 -16.17 18.89 16.77
C ARG A 91 -17.30 18.39 17.66
#